data_AF-X0WL78-F1
#
_entry.id   AF-X0WL78-F1
#
_cell.length_a   1.000
_cell.length_b   1.000
_cell.length_c   1.000
_cell.angle_alpha   90.00
_cell.angle_beta   90.00
_cell.angle_gamma   90.00
#
_symmetry.space_group_name_H-M   'P 1'
#
loop_
_entity.id
_entity.type
_entity.pdbx_description
1 polymer ?
#
loop_
_entity_poly.entity_id
_entity_poly.type
_entity_poly.pdbx_seq_one_letter_code
_entity_poly.pdbx_strand_id
1 'polypeptide(L)'
;FFVFFTRDDVKNNKYDIEFTGGTSVQINLKDEVSLTRQDVEDRIRKVANTMNNPALAAANVYSIGESNKQYEINTTETNKTAATVTFPESELEAQHTVETVTLAIKKAQAKSGGKLSNLLVTQHSNPSEFIITTSQVNKSLVKDVLSAAFPNADITEPQVDEIVSTAILTAFADELEIQQNLQPQIASQEKITEELIDSYPELTDFLGGAKIECKIERAATAEEIGRRLADLRFKPDMQNLNWYPYKILGSDMT
;
A
#
# COMPACT_ATOMS: atom_id res chain seq x y z
N PHE A 1 45.33 -29.84 -15.97
CA PHE A 1 44.85 -29.68 -14.58
C PHE A 1 43.37 -29.39 -14.64
N PHE A 2 42.57 -30.09 -13.84
CA PHE A 2 41.13 -29.85 -13.74
C PHE A 2 40.79 -29.56 -12.27
N VAL A 3 40.05 -28.48 -12.06
CA VAL A 3 39.52 -28.09 -10.75
C VAL A 3 38.02 -28.34 -10.80
N PHE A 4 37.53 -29.09 -9.82
CA PHE A 4 36.10 -29.36 -9.64
C PHE A 4 35.60 -28.62 -8.41
N PHE A 5 34.44 -28.00 -8.55
CA PHE A 5 33.69 -27.39 -7.46
C PHE A 5 32.46 -28.25 -7.19
N THR A 6 32.20 -28.55 -5.92
CA THR A 6 30.97 -29.22 -5.48
C THR A 6 30.11 -28.22 -4.72
N ARG A 7 28.79 -28.33 -4.86
CA ARG A 7 27.82 -27.55 -4.09
C ARG A 7 26.94 -28.52 -3.30
N ASP A 8 26.70 -28.19 -2.04
CA ASP A 8 25.71 -28.87 -1.19
C ASP A 8 24.35 -28.21 -1.42
N ASP A 9 23.49 -28.87 -2.19
CA ASP A 9 22.15 -28.38 -2.54
C ASP A 9 21.17 -28.41 -1.36
N VAL A 10 21.51 -29.03 -0.22
CA VAL A 10 20.68 -29.00 0.99
C VAL A 10 20.97 -27.76 1.84
N LYS A 11 22.16 -27.16 1.70
CA LYS A 11 22.56 -25.92 2.40
C LYS A 11 22.53 -24.66 1.51
N ASN A 12 22.72 -24.80 0.20
CA ASN A 12 22.83 -23.69 -0.75
C ASN A 12 22.09 -24.03 -2.05
N ASN A 13 20.78 -24.24 -1.96
CA ASN A 13 19.95 -24.46 -3.14
C ASN A 13 19.77 -23.14 -3.92
N LYS A 14 20.34 -23.03 -5.12
CA LYS A 14 20.07 -21.89 -6.05
C LYS A 14 18.62 -21.84 -6.54
N TYR A 15 17.84 -22.91 -6.32
CA TYR A 15 16.45 -23.04 -6.72
C TYR A 15 15.47 -23.09 -5.53
N ASP A 16 15.91 -22.79 -4.30
CA ASP A 16 14.99 -22.49 -3.20
C ASP A 16 14.42 -21.09 -3.42
N ILE A 17 13.51 -20.98 -4.39
CA ILE A 17 12.65 -19.80 -4.49
C ILE A 17 11.54 -20.02 -3.48
N GLU A 18 11.76 -19.55 -2.26
CA GLU A 18 10.68 -19.37 -1.30
C GLU A 18 9.92 -18.09 -1.69
N PHE A 19 8.74 -18.25 -2.29
CA PHE A 19 7.80 -17.14 -2.47
C PHE A 19 7.21 -16.78 -1.11
N THR A 20 7.99 -16.10 -0.28
CA THR A 20 7.45 -15.41 0.88
C THR A 20 6.71 -14.17 0.37
N GLY A 21 5.41 -14.07 0.68
CA GLY A 21 4.69 -12.82 0.46
C GLY A 21 5.40 -11.69 1.22
N GLY A 22 5.40 -10.49 0.67
CA GLY A 22 6.13 -9.37 1.23
C GLY A 22 5.65 -8.03 0.68
N THR A 23 6.29 -6.97 1.14
CA THR A 23 5.99 -5.59 0.74
C THR A 23 7.23 -4.97 0.12
N SER A 24 7.08 -4.45 -1.11
CA SER A 24 8.02 -3.50 -1.70
C SER A 24 7.43 -2.10 -1.57
N VAL A 25 8.21 -1.17 -1.02
CA VAL A 25 7.83 0.24 -0.93
C VAL A 25 8.93 1.09 -1.53
N GLN A 26 8.55 2.00 -2.41
CA GLN A 26 9.44 3.04 -2.91
C GLN A 26 9.23 4.32 -2.12
N ILE A 27 10.32 4.91 -1.66
CA ILE A 27 10.34 6.20 -0.98
C ILE A 27 11.21 7.19 -1.74
N ASN A 28 10.81 8.45 -1.72
CA ASN A 28 11.60 9.57 -2.19
C ASN A 28 11.89 10.48 -1.01
N LEU A 29 13.13 10.95 -0.90
CA LEU A 29 13.53 11.94 0.08
C LEU A 29 13.34 13.34 -0.47
N LYS A 30 12.99 14.30 0.39
CA LYS A 30 12.94 15.73 0.04
C LYS A 30 14.29 16.25 -0.41
N ASP A 31 14.27 17.39 -1.10
CA ASP A 31 15.46 17.88 -1.77
C ASP A 31 16.61 18.25 -0.83
N GLU A 32 16.25 18.77 0.34
CA GLU A 32 17.15 19.15 1.42
C GLU A 32 17.70 17.97 2.23
N VAL A 33 17.17 16.77 2.01
CA VAL A 33 17.57 15.56 2.74
C VAL A 33 18.59 14.77 1.93
N SER A 34 19.76 14.54 2.54
CA SER A 34 20.82 13.72 1.98
C SER A 34 21.11 12.55 2.90
N LEU A 35 20.45 11.42 2.65
CA LEU A 35 20.77 10.15 3.30
C LEU A 35 21.48 9.25 2.31
N THR A 36 22.37 8.39 2.81
CA THR A 36 22.86 7.27 2.02
C THR A 36 21.90 6.09 2.14
N ARG A 37 22.04 5.12 1.25
CA ARG A 37 21.36 3.82 1.35
C ARG A 37 21.57 3.15 2.73
N GLN A 38 22.78 3.28 3.30
CA GLN A 38 23.09 2.72 4.62
C GLN A 38 22.31 3.46 5.72
N ASP A 39 22.22 4.79 5.65
CA ASP A 39 21.44 5.57 6.62
C ASP A 39 19.95 5.20 6.59
N VAL A 40 19.40 4.98 5.39
CA VAL A 40 18.02 4.52 5.20
C VAL A 40 17.82 3.14 5.81
N GLU A 41 18.72 2.19 5.55
CA GLU A 41 18.67 0.84 6.12
C GLU A 41 18.77 0.86 7.65
N ASP A 42 19.69 1.63 8.22
CA ASP A 42 19.92 1.68 9.67
C ASP A 42 18.73 2.33 10.40
N ARG A 43 18.09 3.33 9.80
CA ARG A 43 16.86 3.92 10.34
C ARG A 43 15.70 2.93 10.34
N ILE A 44 15.48 2.21 9.24
CA ILE A 44 14.46 1.15 9.17
C ILE A 44 14.73 0.06 10.20
N ARG A 45 15.98 -0.42 10.29
CA ARG A 45 16.37 -1.44 11.27
C ARG A 45 16.15 -0.97 12.71
N LYS A 46 16.47 0.29 13.02
CA LYS A 46 16.25 0.87 14.35
C LYS A 46 14.76 0.89 14.73
N VAL A 47 13.89 1.32 13.82
CA VAL A 47 12.45 1.33 14.04
C VAL A 47 11.93 -0.10 14.18
N ALA A 48 12.34 -1.01 13.30
CA ALA A 48 11.96 -2.42 13.35
C ALA A 48 12.32 -3.08 14.70
N ASN A 49 13.52 -2.82 15.23
CA ASN A 49 13.93 -3.32 16.54
C ASN A 49 13.07 -2.75 17.67
N THR A 50 12.67 -1.47 17.59
CA THR A 50 11.78 -0.83 18.56
C THR A 50 10.38 -1.45 18.54
N MET A 51 9.92 -1.85 17.36
CA MET A 51 8.65 -2.56 17.15
C MET A 51 8.74 -4.06 17.43
N ASN A 52 9.93 -4.58 17.78
CA ASN A 52 10.22 -6.01 17.89
C ASN A 52 9.81 -6.81 16.63
N ASN A 53 10.07 -6.24 15.45
CA ASN A 53 9.69 -6.80 14.15
C ASN A 53 10.93 -7.33 13.38
N PRO A 54 11.22 -8.64 13.44
CA PRO A 54 12.40 -9.21 12.80
C PRO A 54 12.33 -9.21 11.27
N ALA A 55 11.14 -9.35 10.68
CA ALA A 55 10.95 -9.34 9.24
C ALA A 55 11.28 -7.98 8.63
N LEU A 56 10.91 -6.90 9.32
CA LEU A 56 11.27 -5.55 8.93
C LEU A 56 12.75 -5.23 9.24
N ALA A 57 13.32 -5.76 10.32
CA ALA A 57 14.73 -5.57 10.65
C ALA A 57 15.69 -6.21 9.62
N ALA A 58 15.20 -7.26 8.93
CA ALA A 58 15.86 -7.93 7.82
C ALA A 58 15.50 -7.36 6.43
N ALA A 59 14.82 -6.22 6.37
CA ALA A 59 14.47 -5.59 5.10
C ALA A 59 15.72 -5.20 4.29
N ASN A 60 15.64 -5.38 2.97
CA ASN A 60 16.68 -4.94 2.04
C ASN A 60 16.35 -3.55 1.51
N VAL A 61 17.36 -2.68 1.46
CA VAL A 61 17.24 -1.32 0.93
C VAL A 61 18.12 -1.15 -0.29
N TYR A 62 17.52 -0.73 -1.40
CA TYR A 62 18.20 -0.45 -2.66
C TYR A 62 18.10 1.03 -2.98
N SER A 63 19.20 1.64 -3.43
CA SER A 63 19.11 2.92 -4.12
C SER A 63 18.51 2.67 -5.50
N ILE A 64 17.50 3.45 -5.86
CA ILE A 64 16.89 3.42 -7.19
C ILE A 64 16.96 4.82 -7.81
N GLY A 65 16.84 4.90 -9.14
CA GLY A 65 16.94 6.15 -9.88
C GLY A 65 18.34 6.78 -9.88
N GLU A 66 18.44 7.97 -10.45
CA GLU A 66 19.72 8.67 -10.66
C GLU A 66 20.03 9.68 -9.54
N SER A 67 19.03 10.09 -8.77
CA SER A 67 19.12 11.26 -7.87
C SER A 67 19.70 10.97 -6.49
N ASN A 68 20.16 9.74 -6.18
CA ASN A 68 20.59 9.32 -4.83
C ASN A 68 19.58 9.65 -3.70
N LYS A 69 18.30 9.87 -4.04
CA LYS A 69 17.22 10.24 -3.11
C LYS A 69 16.04 9.28 -3.13
N GLN A 70 16.07 8.28 -4.02
CA GLN A 70 15.00 7.32 -4.18
C GLN A 70 15.48 5.97 -3.70
N TYR A 71 14.66 5.30 -2.90
CA TYR A 71 14.99 4.00 -2.33
C TYR A 71 13.83 3.04 -2.45
N GLU A 72 14.16 1.78 -2.73
CA GLU A 72 13.23 0.67 -2.62
C GLU A 72 13.54 -0.14 -1.36
N ILE A 73 12.51 -0.36 -0.54
CA ILE A 73 12.57 -1.14 0.69
C ILE A 73 11.76 -2.42 0.49
N ASN A 74 12.45 -3.56 0.52
CA ASN A 74 11.85 -4.88 0.33
C ASN A 74 11.88 -5.66 1.65
N THR A 75 10.71 -6.04 2.14
CA THR A 75 10.55 -6.82 3.38
C THR A 75 9.56 -7.97 3.18
N THR A 76 9.71 -9.04 3.97
CA THR A 76 8.72 -10.12 4.08
C THR A 76 7.56 -9.76 5.02
N GLU A 77 7.63 -8.62 5.71
CA GLU A 77 6.50 -8.13 6.51
C GLU A 77 5.37 -7.63 5.61
N THR A 78 4.13 -7.83 6.06
CA THR A 78 2.91 -7.45 5.35
C THR A 78 1.96 -6.71 6.29
N ASN A 79 1.08 -5.89 5.72
CA ASN A 79 -0.02 -5.33 6.49
C ASN A 79 -0.90 -6.45 7.03
N LYS A 80 -1.40 -6.27 8.25
CA LYS A 80 -2.23 -7.27 8.93
C LYS A 80 -3.60 -6.68 9.16
N THR A 81 -4.64 -7.42 8.83
CA THR A 81 -6.00 -7.07 9.22
C THR A 81 -6.37 -7.86 10.46
N ALA A 82 -6.87 -7.16 11.47
CA ALA A 82 -7.34 -7.73 12.72
C ALA A 82 -8.84 -7.47 12.92
N ALA A 83 -9.54 -8.46 13.45
CA ALA A 83 -10.91 -8.32 13.94
C ALA A 83 -11.10 -9.20 15.18
N THR A 84 -11.89 -8.72 16.14
CA THR A 84 -12.30 -9.49 17.30
C THR A 84 -13.65 -10.13 17.02
N VAL A 85 -13.75 -11.43 17.34
CA VAL A 85 -14.98 -12.21 17.32
C VAL A 85 -15.36 -12.51 18.77
N THR A 86 -16.56 -12.10 19.17
CA THR A 86 -17.10 -12.28 20.51
C THR A 86 -18.31 -13.22 20.45
N PHE A 87 -18.20 -14.37 21.11
CA PHE A 87 -19.28 -15.35 21.17
C PHE A 87 -20.25 -15.00 22.31
N PRO A 88 -21.57 -15.21 22.12
CA PRO A 88 -22.56 -14.97 23.17
C PRO A 88 -22.38 -15.96 24.33
N GLU A 89 -22.71 -15.53 25.55
CA GLU A 89 -22.54 -16.35 26.76
C GLU A 89 -23.29 -17.69 26.71
N SER A 90 -24.40 -17.76 25.98
CA SER A 90 -25.16 -19.00 25.77
C SER A 90 -24.40 -20.07 24.98
N GLU A 91 -23.34 -19.69 24.26
CA GLU A 91 -22.48 -20.60 23.50
C GLU A 91 -21.15 -20.89 24.22
N LEU A 92 -20.89 -20.28 25.40
CA LEU A 92 -19.68 -20.56 26.20
C LEU A 92 -19.61 -22.01 26.72
N GLU A 93 -20.76 -22.67 26.91
CA GLU A 93 -20.81 -24.09 27.30
C GLU A 93 -20.34 -25.02 26.16
N ALA A 94 -20.42 -24.56 24.90
CA ALA A 94 -19.85 -25.22 23.73
C ALA A 94 -18.43 -24.70 23.50
N GLN A 95 -17.50 -24.98 24.43
CA GLN A 95 -16.11 -24.50 24.46
C GLN A 95 -15.52 -24.19 23.07
N HIS A 96 -15.60 -22.93 22.65
CA HIS A 96 -14.85 -22.46 21.50
C HIS A 96 -13.38 -22.45 21.89
N THR A 97 -12.58 -23.21 21.16
CA THR A 97 -11.11 -23.19 21.25
C THR A 97 -10.54 -22.52 20.00
N VAL A 98 -9.30 -22.05 20.10
CA VAL A 98 -8.53 -21.52 18.95
C VAL A 98 -8.62 -22.46 17.74
N GLU A 99 -8.54 -23.77 17.97
CA GLU A 99 -8.60 -24.80 16.93
C GLU A 99 -9.98 -24.86 16.26
N THR A 100 -11.05 -24.87 17.05
CA THR A 100 -12.43 -24.92 16.52
C THR A 100 -12.78 -23.67 15.73
N VAL A 101 -12.37 -22.49 16.22
CA VAL A 101 -12.55 -21.19 15.56
C VAL A 101 -11.76 -21.17 14.25
N THR A 102 -10.50 -21.61 14.27
CA THR A 102 -9.67 -21.71 13.06
C THR A 102 -10.30 -22.64 12.01
N LEU A 103 -10.85 -23.78 12.43
CA LEU A 103 -11.47 -24.75 11.52
C LEU A 103 -12.75 -24.18 10.89
N ALA A 104 -13.58 -23.49 11.68
CA ALA A 104 -14.80 -22.84 11.20
C ALA A 104 -14.49 -21.78 10.13
N ILE A 105 -13.47 -20.95 10.35
CA ILE A 105 -13.02 -19.94 9.37
C ILE A 105 -12.53 -20.62 8.09
N LYS A 106 -11.70 -21.66 8.19
CA LYS A 106 -11.24 -22.41 7.01
C LYS A 106 -12.40 -23.02 6.21
N LYS A 107 -13.44 -23.51 6.88
CA LYS A 107 -14.65 -24.05 6.25
C LYS A 107 -15.48 -22.96 5.56
N ALA A 108 -15.57 -21.76 6.15
CA ALA A 108 -16.24 -20.61 5.54
C ALA A 108 -15.51 -20.14 4.28
N GLN A 109 -14.17 -20.04 4.32
CA GLN A 109 -13.34 -19.69 3.17
C GLN A 109 -13.53 -20.62 1.96
N ALA A 110 -13.75 -21.92 2.20
CA ALA A 110 -14.02 -22.87 1.13
C ALA A 110 -15.34 -22.59 0.38
N LYS A 111 -16.26 -21.83 0.98
CA LYS A 111 -17.57 -21.48 0.43
C LYS A 111 -17.64 -20.06 -0.14
N SER A 112 -16.83 -19.13 0.37
CA SER A 112 -16.93 -17.70 0.08
C SER A 112 -16.00 -17.19 -1.03
N GLY A 113 -15.27 -18.06 -1.74
CA GLY A 113 -14.44 -17.68 -2.89
C GLY A 113 -13.20 -16.84 -2.54
N GLY A 114 -12.98 -16.50 -1.26
CA GLY A 114 -11.83 -15.73 -0.80
C GLY A 114 -11.07 -16.41 0.34
N LYS A 115 -9.76 -16.20 0.37
CA LYS A 115 -8.83 -16.81 1.34
C LYS A 115 -8.25 -15.75 2.27
N LEU A 116 -8.29 -16.03 3.57
CA LEU A 116 -7.52 -15.28 4.57
C LEU A 116 -6.10 -15.87 4.60
N SER A 117 -5.15 -15.16 4.00
CA SER A 117 -3.74 -15.54 3.98
C SER A 117 -3.10 -15.33 5.37
N ASN A 118 -2.16 -16.19 5.75
CA ASN A 118 -1.47 -16.11 7.05
C ASN A 118 -2.44 -15.96 8.24
N LEU A 119 -3.56 -16.68 8.19
CA LEU A 119 -4.58 -16.68 9.24
C LEU A 119 -3.97 -17.14 10.57
N LEU A 120 -4.08 -16.28 11.58
CA LEU A 120 -3.75 -16.54 12.96
C LEU A 120 -4.99 -16.27 13.82
N VAL A 121 -5.28 -17.19 14.73
CA VAL A 121 -6.34 -17.05 15.73
C VAL A 121 -5.69 -17.12 17.09
N THR A 122 -5.95 -16.13 17.93
CA THR A 122 -5.53 -16.12 19.33
C THR A 122 -6.73 -15.91 20.22
N GLN A 123 -6.72 -16.55 21.38
CA GLN A 123 -7.72 -16.27 22.41
C GLN A 123 -7.34 -14.98 23.12
N HIS A 124 -8.32 -14.10 23.31
CA HIS A 124 -8.12 -12.88 24.10
C HIS A 124 -8.12 -13.20 25.61
N SER A 125 -7.91 -12.20 26.47
CA SER A 125 -7.99 -12.39 27.92
C SER A 125 -9.39 -12.81 28.38
N ASN A 126 -10.42 -12.43 27.62
CA ASN A 126 -11.78 -12.91 27.81
C ASN A 126 -11.98 -14.23 27.04
N PRO A 127 -12.39 -15.34 27.68
CA PRO A 127 -12.58 -16.63 27.02
C PRO A 127 -13.59 -16.65 25.87
N SER A 128 -14.56 -15.72 25.87
CA SER A 128 -15.55 -15.57 24.79
C SER A 128 -15.02 -14.81 23.57
N GLU A 129 -13.81 -14.26 23.64
CA GLU A 129 -13.25 -13.38 22.62
C GLU A 129 -12.03 -13.99 21.92
N PHE A 130 -12.03 -13.91 20.60
CA PHE A 130 -10.95 -14.37 19.75
C PHE A 130 -10.49 -13.25 18.84
N ILE A 131 -9.17 -13.05 18.78
CA ILE A 131 -8.55 -12.11 17.84
C ILE A 131 -8.17 -12.90 16.60
N ILE A 132 -8.69 -12.45 15.45
CA ILE A 132 -8.39 -13.01 14.15
C ILE A 132 -7.48 -12.06 13.40
N THR A 133 -6.31 -12.55 13.00
CA THR A 133 -5.32 -11.77 12.25
C THR A 133 -5.01 -12.45 10.93
N THR A 134 -4.90 -11.68 9.84
CA THR A 134 -4.60 -12.18 8.49
C THR A 134 -3.85 -11.13 7.66
N SER A 135 -3.07 -11.54 6.66
CA SER A 135 -2.46 -10.62 5.68
C SER A 135 -3.43 -10.13 4.59
N GLN A 136 -4.73 -10.46 4.68
CA GLN A 136 -5.75 -9.99 3.73
C GLN A 136 -6.20 -8.56 4.08
N VAL A 137 -5.92 -7.58 3.21
CA VAL A 137 -6.24 -6.16 3.45
C VAL A 137 -7.67 -5.76 3.07
N ASN A 138 -8.39 -6.60 2.32
CA ASN A 138 -9.79 -6.35 1.98
C ASN A 138 -10.70 -6.59 3.20
N LYS A 139 -11.04 -5.51 3.91
CA LYS A 139 -11.89 -5.53 5.12
C LYS A 139 -13.25 -6.19 4.88
N SER A 140 -13.89 -5.91 3.75
CA SER A 140 -15.19 -6.50 3.39
C SER A 140 -15.07 -8.01 3.27
N LEU A 141 -14.04 -8.52 2.57
CA LEU A 141 -13.82 -9.95 2.46
C LEU A 141 -13.56 -10.60 3.83
N VAL A 142 -12.76 -9.98 4.69
CA VAL A 142 -12.51 -10.48 6.05
C VAL A 142 -13.83 -10.56 6.82
N LYS A 143 -14.62 -9.49 6.81
CA LYS A 143 -15.93 -9.42 7.47
C LYS A 143 -16.90 -10.48 6.95
N ASP A 144 -16.97 -10.68 5.64
CA ASP A 144 -17.86 -11.66 5.01
C ASP A 144 -17.48 -13.10 5.40
N VAL A 145 -16.19 -13.42 5.38
CA VAL A 145 -15.68 -14.74 5.82
C VAL A 145 -16.01 -14.99 7.28
N LEU A 146 -15.77 -14.01 8.16
CA LEU A 146 -16.03 -14.15 9.59
C LEU A 146 -17.53 -14.26 9.88
N SER A 147 -18.37 -13.46 9.22
CA SER A 147 -19.83 -13.51 9.37
C SER A 147 -20.41 -14.84 8.88
N ALA A 148 -19.84 -15.41 7.81
CA ALA A 148 -20.21 -16.74 7.34
C ALA A 148 -19.74 -17.87 8.27
N ALA A 149 -18.60 -17.69 8.93
CA ALA A 149 -18.08 -18.65 9.92
C ALA A 149 -18.87 -18.62 11.23
N PHE A 150 -19.28 -17.41 11.66
CA PHE A 150 -19.88 -17.17 12.97
C PHE A 150 -21.13 -16.26 12.87
N PRO A 151 -22.27 -16.79 12.41
CA PRO A 151 -23.48 -15.98 12.18
C PRO A 151 -24.08 -15.33 13.43
N ASN A 152 -23.80 -15.90 14.61
CA ASN A 152 -24.33 -15.46 15.90
C ASN A 152 -23.32 -14.69 16.75
N ALA A 153 -22.07 -14.55 16.30
CA ALA A 153 -21.05 -13.83 17.03
C ALA A 153 -21.11 -12.32 16.72
N ASP A 154 -20.72 -11.51 17.69
CA ASP A 154 -20.43 -10.10 17.44
C ASP A 154 -19.02 -9.98 16.85
N ILE A 155 -18.91 -9.28 15.72
CA ILE A 155 -17.66 -9.16 14.96
C ILE A 155 -17.35 -7.69 14.81
N THR A 156 -16.23 -7.25 15.39
CA THR A 156 -15.78 -5.86 15.25
C THR A 156 -15.43 -5.55 13.80
N GLU A 157 -15.59 -4.29 13.39
CA GLU A 157 -15.17 -3.85 12.05
C GLU A 157 -13.66 -4.12 11.85
N PRO A 158 -13.26 -4.87 10.79
CA PRO A 158 -11.86 -5.21 10.57
C PRO A 158 -10.96 -3.96 10.41
N GLN A 159 -9.86 -3.93 11.16
CA GLN A 159 -8.88 -2.84 11.12
C GLN A 159 -7.60 -3.33 10.45
N VAL A 160 -7.07 -2.51 9.55
CA VAL A 160 -5.78 -2.77 8.89
C VAL A 160 -4.70 -2.10 9.72
N ASP A 161 -3.78 -2.91 10.21
CA ASP A 161 -2.51 -2.50 10.80
C ASP A 161 -1.49 -2.35 9.65
N GLU A 162 -1.18 -1.10 9.32
CA GLU A 162 -0.24 -0.73 8.26
C GLU A 162 1.20 -0.75 8.80
N ILE A 163 1.68 -1.94 9.16
CA ILE A 163 2.96 -2.14 9.85
C ILE A 163 4.12 -1.51 9.08
N VAL A 164 4.19 -1.77 7.76
CA VAL A 164 5.31 -1.31 6.92
C VAL A 164 5.23 0.20 6.69
N SER A 165 4.05 0.73 6.34
CA SER A 165 3.85 2.18 6.16
C SER A 165 4.15 2.96 7.44
N THR A 166 3.68 2.46 8.59
CA THR A 166 3.90 3.10 9.89
C THR A 166 5.38 3.14 10.25
N ALA A 167 6.11 2.07 9.99
CA ALA A 167 7.54 2.02 10.25
C ALA A 167 8.34 2.98 9.35
N ILE A 168 7.97 3.09 8.06
CA ILE A 168 8.57 4.03 7.12
C ILE A 168 8.29 5.48 7.55
N LEU A 169 7.04 5.80 7.87
CA LEU A 169 6.66 7.13 8.35
C LEU A 169 7.34 7.46 9.69
N THR A 170 7.56 6.48 10.55
CA THR A 170 8.30 6.68 11.81
C THR A 170 9.79 6.90 11.57
N ALA A 171 10.38 6.20 10.60
CA ALA A 171 11.82 6.26 10.29
C ALA A 171 12.24 7.58 9.61
N PHE A 172 11.35 8.14 8.80
CA PHE A 172 11.67 9.28 7.94
C PHE A 172 10.75 10.48 8.11
N ALA A 173 9.62 10.36 8.81
CA ALA A 173 8.75 11.46 9.19
C ALA A 173 8.55 12.52 8.08
N ASP A 174 9.09 13.72 8.29
CA ASP A 174 9.02 14.86 7.40
C ASP A 174 10.14 14.92 6.34
N GLU A 175 11.07 13.97 6.34
CA GLU A 175 12.14 13.85 5.34
C GLU A 175 11.67 13.20 4.04
N LEU A 176 10.50 12.56 4.04
CA LEU A 176 9.91 11.97 2.85
C LEU A 176 9.27 13.04 1.97
N GLU A 177 9.52 12.95 0.66
CA GLU A 177 8.69 13.56 -0.36
C GLU A 177 7.38 12.75 -0.43
N ILE A 178 6.51 12.97 0.54
CA ILE A 178 5.17 12.38 0.53
C ILE A 178 4.41 13.12 -0.57
N GLN A 179 4.16 12.44 -1.70
CA GLN A 179 3.21 12.93 -2.70
C GLN A 179 1.79 12.85 -2.12
N GLN A 180 1.46 13.82 -1.27
CA GLN A 180 0.15 13.88 -0.66
C GLN A 180 -0.88 14.17 -1.74
N ASN A 181 -2.11 13.67 -1.54
CA ASN A 181 -3.23 14.01 -2.41
C ASN A 181 -3.37 15.54 -2.46
N LEU A 182 -3.36 16.10 -3.68
CA LEU A 182 -3.52 17.54 -3.92
C LEU A 182 -4.98 17.99 -3.77
N GLN A 183 -5.91 17.04 -3.59
CA GLN A 183 -7.35 17.24 -3.50
C GLN A 183 -7.87 18.13 -4.64
N PRO A 184 -7.63 17.74 -5.91
CA PRO A 184 -8.04 18.57 -7.03
C PRO A 184 -9.57 18.66 -7.09
N GLN A 185 -10.08 19.89 -7.18
CA GLN A 185 -11.49 20.19 -7.39
C GLN A 185 -11.65 20.96 -8.69
N ILE A 186 -12.53 20.50 -9.56
CA ILE A 186 -12.82 21.20 -10.80
C ILE A 186 -13.58 22.48 -10.46
N ALA A 187 -12.98 23.63 -10.76
CA ALA A 187 -13.57 24.94 -10.56
C ALA A 187 -14.45 25.34 -11.75
N SER A 188 -13.98 25.08 -12.97
CA SER A 188 -14.73 25.36 -14.20
C SER A 188 -14.34 24.39 -15.32
N GLN A 189 -15.26 24.22 -16.28
CA GLN A 189 -15.03 23.47 -17.51
C GLN A 189 -15.68 24.26 -18.64
N GLU A 190 -14.91 24.61 -19.67
CA GLU A 190 -15.41 25.30 -20.85
C GLU A 190 -14.85 24.70 -22.14
N LYS A 191 -15.63 24.76 -23.21
CA LYS A 191 -15.17 24.34 -24.53
C LYS A 191 -14.25 25.43 -25.11
N ILE A 192 -13.15 25.03 -25.71
CA ILE A 192 -12.24 25.95 -26.39
C ILE A 192 -12.85 26.31 -27.74
N THR A 193 -13.28 27.57 -27.88
CA THR A 193 -13.83 28.16 -29.12
C THR A 193 -12.86 29.17 -29.72
N GLU A 194 -13.16 29.65 -30.93
CA GLU A 194 -12.36 30.69 -31.60
C GLU A 194 -12.34 31.98 -30.76
N GLU A 195 -13.47 32.36 -30.16
CA GLU A 195 -13.55 33.56 -29.31
C GLU A 195 -12.70 33.45 -28.03
N LEU A 196 -12.56 32.23 -27.48
CA LEU A 196 -11.68 32.00 -26.34
C LEU A 196 -10.21 32.08 -26.75
N ILE A 197 -9.86 31.60 -27.94
CA ILE A 197 -8.49 31.69 -28.50
C ILE A 197 -8.10 33.14 -28.78
N ASP A 198 -9.03 33.99 -29.20
CA ASP A 198 -8.77 35.43 -29.39
C ASP A 198 -8.30 36.09 -28.08
N SER A 199 -8.77 35.58 -26.93
CA SER A 199 -8.35 36.05 -25.60
C SER A 199 -7.08 35.34 -25.09
N TYR A 200 -6.83 34.11 -25.56
CA TYR A 200 -5.77 33.21 -25.09
C TYR A 200 -5.13 32.44 -26.27
N PRO A 201 -4.21 33.07 -27.02
CA PRO A 201 -3.64 32.51 -28.24
C PRO A 201 -2.92 31.17 -28.05
N GLU A 202 -2.42 30.89 -26.85
CA GLU A 202 -1.79 29.63 -26.46
C GLU A 202 -2.71 28.40 -26.56
N LEU A 203 -4.03 28.61 -26.67
CA LEU A 203 -5.03 27.56 -26.84
C LEU A 203 -5.29 27.17 -28.31
N THR A 204 -4.60 27.79 -29.27
CA THR A 204 -4.82 27.58 -30.72
C THR A 204 -4.79 26.10 -31.12
N ASP A 205 -3.83 25.34 -30.60
CA ASP A 205 -3.67 23.90 -30.91
C ASP A 205 -4.76 23.01 -30.28
N PHE A 206 -5.63 23.59 -29.45
CA PHE A 206 -6.66 22.90 -28.67
C PHE A 206 -8.09 23.31 -29.06
N LEU A 207 -8.28 23.97 -30.22
CA LEU A 207 -9.61 24.35 -30.72
C LEU A 207 -10.57 23.15 -30.73
N GLY A 208 -11.75 23.32 -30.15
CA GLY A 208 -12.76 22.28 -30.00
C GLY A 208 -12.55 21.34 -28.81
N GLY A 209 -11.42 21.45 -28.12
CA GLY A 209 -11.12 20.76 -26.86
C GLY A 209 -11.81 21.38 -25.65
N ALA A 210 -11.34 21.00 -24.46
CA ALA A 210 -11.87 21.49 -23.18
C ALA A 210 -10.77 22.16 -22.36
N LYS A 211 -11.07 23.34 -21.81
CA LYS A 211 -10.31 23.99 -20.76
C LYS A 211 -10.93 23.59 -19.42
N ILE A 212 -10.12 23.03 -18.53
CA ILE A 212 -10.53 22.63 -17.18
C ILE A 212 -9.70 23.42 -16.19
N GLU A 213 -10.35 24.26 -15.39
CA GLU A 213 -9.69 24.94 -14.29
C GLU A 213 -9.86 24.12 -13.02
N CYS A 214 -8.76 23.85 -12.34
CA CYS A 214 -8.75 23.07 -11.10
C CYS A 214 -8.22 23.93 -9.95
N LYS A 215 -8.86 23.80 -8.78
CA LYS A 215 -8.27 24.22 -7.51
C LYS A 215 -7.57 23.03 -6.89
N ILE A 216 -6.40 23.27 -6.33
CA ILE A 216 -5.67 22.31 -5.51
C ILE A 216 -5.56 22.89 -4.11
N GLU A 217 -5.81 22.08 -3.09
CA GLU A 217 -5.71 22.52 -1.68
C GLU A 217 -4.25 22.72 -1.25
N ARG A 218 -3.33 22.07 -1.97
CA ARG A 218 -1.89 22.12 -1.71
C ARG A 218 -1.17 22.71 -2.91
N ALA A 219 -0.31 23.69 -2.65
CA ALA A 219 0.53 24.28 -3.67
C ALA A 219 1.41 23.20 -4.31
N ALA A 220 1.40 23.15 -5.64
CA ALA A 220 2.22 22.28 -6.47
C ALA A 220 2.59 23.05 -7.75
N THR A 221 3.76 22.75 -8.33
CA THR A 221 4.18 23.37 -9.59
C THR A 221 3.52 22.68 -10.79
N ALA A 222 3.42 23.37 -11.93
CA ALA A 222 2.91 22.76 -13.16
C ALA A 222 3.73 21.52 -13.59
N GLU A 223 5.05 21.55 -13.36
CA GLU A 223 5.95 20.42 -13.62
C GLU A 223 5.66 19.22 -12.70
N GLU A 224 5.41 19.46 -11.41
CA GLU A 224 5.03 18.43 -10.46
C GLU A 224 3.69 17.78 -10.84
N ILE A 225 2.68 18.58 -11.18
CA ILE A 225 1.38 18.08 -11.64
C ILE A 225 1.54 17.29 -12.94
N GLY A 226 2.40 17.76 -13.85
CA GLY A 226 2.74 17.07 -15.10
C GLY A 226 3.35 15.69 -14.88
N ARG A 227 4.35 15.58 -13.97
CA ARG A 227 4.93 14.29 -13.57
C ARG A 227 3.88 13.35 -12.99
N ARG A 228 3.08 13.82 -12.03
CA ARG A 228 2.02 13.02 -11.40
C ARG A 228 0.97 12.51 -12.41
N LEU A 229 0.58 13.33 -13.38
CA LEU A 229 -0.33 12.92 -14.47
C LEU A 229 0.30 11.89 -15.41
N ALA A 230 1.60 12.03 -15.71
CA ALA A 230 2.32 11.03 -16.49
C ALA A 230 2.39 9.68 -15.75
N ASP A 231 2.64 9.71 -14.44
CA ASP A 231 2.70 8.50 -13.60
C ASP A 231 1.36 7.75 -13.55
N LEU A 232 0.23 8.46 -13.61
CA LEU A 232 -1.09 7.84 -13.65
C LEU A 232 -1.26 6.87 -14.83
N ARG A 233 -0.58 7.09 -15.97
CA ARG A 233 -0.66 6.20 -17.14
C ARG A 233 -0.16 4.79 -16.86
N PHE A 234 0.71 4.64 -15.88
CA PHE A 234 1.31 3.34 -15.53
C PHE A 234 0.50 2.59 -14.46
N LYS A 235 -0.56 3.20 -13.92
CA LYS A 235 -1.42 2.52 -12.95
C LYS A 235 -2.33 1.48 -13.64
N PRO A 236 -2.51 0.29 -13.06
CA PRO A 236 -3.27 -0.80 -13.70
C PRO A 236 -4.71 -0.43 -14.10
N ASP A 237 -5.36 0.41 -13.31
CA ASP A 237 -6.73 0.90 -13.50
C ASP A 237 -6.86 1.98 -14.59
N MET A 238 -5.75 2.56 -15.05
CA MET A 238 -5.72 3.67 -16.02
C MET A 238 -5.39 3.20 -17.45
N GLN A 239 -5.07 1.92 -17.64
CA GLN A 239 -4.63 1.36 -18.93
C GLN A 239 -5.71 1.44 -20.03
N ASN A 240 -6.99 1.47 -19.65
CA ASN A 240 -8.12 1.49 -20.58
C ASN A 240 -8.70 2.89 -20.84
N LEU A 241 -8.09 3.94 -20.29
CA LEU A 241 -8.55 5.32 -20.50
C LEU A 241 -7.95 5.90 -21.80
N ASN A 242 -8.76 6.68 -22.52
CA ASN A 242 -8.29 7.43 -23.67
C ASN A 242 -7.47 8.63 -23.19
N TRP A 243 -6.23 8.73 -23.66
CA TRP A 243 -5.35 9.84 -23.36
C TRP A 243 -5.32 10.81 -24.53
N TYR A 244 -5.73 12.05 -24.26
CA TYR A 244 -5.68 13.14 -25.23
C TYR A 244 -4.43 13.99 -25.00
N PRO A 245 -3.91 14.68 -26.03
CA PRO A 245 -2.91 15.72 -25.85
C PRO A 245 -3.45 16.78 -24.88
N TYR A 246 -2.62 17.20 -23.93
CA TYR A 246 -2.96 18.21 -22.95
C TYR A 246 -1.76 19.12 -22.70
N LYS A 247 -2.03 20.34 -22.22
CA LYS A 247 -1.04 21.28 -21.71
C LYS A 247 -1.49 21.74 -20.33
N ILE A 248 -0.56 21.74 -19.38
CA ILE A 248 -0.79 22.26 -18.03
C ILE A 248 -0.23 23.67 -18.00
N LEU A 249 -1.08 24.63 -17.67
CA LEU A 249 -0.72 26.04 -17.59
C LEU A 249 -0.91 26.52 -16.14
N GLY A 250 -0.12 27.52 -15.74
CA GLY A 250 -0.32 28.21 -14.46
C GLY A 250 -1.63 29.00 -14.42
N SER A 251 -1.99 29.54 -13.25
CA SER A 251 -3.17 30.40 -13.11
C SER A 251 -3.07 31.72 -13.90
N ASP A 252 -1.86 32.10 -14.28
CA ASP A 252 -1.51 33.21 -15.17
C ASP A 252 -1.55 32.84 -16.67
N MET A 253 -1.82 31.57 -16.99
CA MET A 253 -1.84 31.00 -18.33
C MET A 253 -0.55 31.19 -19.15
N THR A 254 0.58 31.37 -18.46
CA THR A 254 1.93 31.44 -19.06
C THR A 254 2.74 30.16 -18.87
#